data_AF-X1HB91-F1
#
_entry.id   AF-X1HB91-F1
#
_cell.length_a   1.000
_cell.length_b   1.000
_cell.length_c   1.000
_cell.angle_alpha   90.00
_cell.angle_beta   90.00
_cell.angle_gamma   90.00
#
_symmetry.space_group_name_H-M   'P 1'
#
loop_
_entity.id
_entity.type
_entity.pdbx_description
1 polymer ?
#
loop_
_entity_poly.entity_id
_entity_poly.type
_entity_poly.pdbx_seq_one_letter_code
_entity_poly.pdbx_strand_id
1 'polypeptide(L)'
;QPLWTAYYQSVIKNTHDAIARSKNNAARSNIYNMARIFQAYVFMILTDEYGDIPYNQGGAGYTDQVLFPAYDAQQDIYPKIIQELTDATAGLSTSATIETGDVLYAGDVAKWKKFANSLLLRAGMRLSKVDAAKAQSTVSAAVAAGVITSNADNAYIRHDANFTQPIGSTLNGSEAANF
;
A
#
# COMPACT_ATOMS: atom_id res chain seq x y z
N GLN A 1 -3.59 6.90 -18.56
CA GLN A 1 -4.40 7.48 -17.47
C GLN A 1 -3.44 8.07 -16.44
N PRO A 2 -3.58 9.33 -16.01
CA PRO A 2 -2.75 9.90 -14.93
C PRO A 2 -2.87 9.08 -13.65
N LEU A 3 -1.77 8.94 -12.89
CA LEU A 3 -1.72 8.15 -11.66
C LEU A 3 -2.80 8.57 -10.65
N TRP A 4 -3.03 9.88 -10.52
CA TRP A 4 -4.09 10.44 -9.69
C TRP A 4 -5.46 9.79 -9.94
N THR A 5 -5.97 9.92 -11.17
CA THR A 5 -7.29 9.42 -11.55
C THR A 5 -7.35 7.90 -11.40
N ALA A 6 -6.29 7.21 -11.82
CA ALA A 6 -6.23 5.75 -11.73
C ALA A 6 -6.34 5.29 -10.27
N TYR A 7 -5.53 5.80 -9.36
CA TYR A 7 -5.50 5.34 -7.98
C TYR A 7 -6.74 5.76 -7.18
N TYR A 8 -7.23 7.00 -7.32
CA TYR A 8 -8.42 7.44 -6.58
C TYR A 8 -9.69 6.70 -7.04
N GLN A 9 -9.90 6.53 -8.35
CA GLN A 9 -11.13 5.92 -8.86
C GLN A 9 -11.16 4.38 -8.74
N SER A 10 -10.00 3.75 -8.61
CA SER A 10 -9.87 2.30 -8.46
C SER A 10 -9.37 1.89 -7.07
N VAL A 11 -8.07 1.93 -6.82
CA VAL A 11 -7.46 1.29 -5.64
C VAL A 11 -7.94 1.92 -4.34
N ILE A 12 -7.89 3.25 -4.20
CA ILE A 12 -8.28 3.93 -2.96
C ILE A 12 -9.77 3.70 -2.69
N LYS A 13 -10.63 3.94 -3.68
CA LYS A 13 -12.07 3.69 -3.54
C LYS A 13 -12.38 2.25 -3.12
N ASN A 14 -11.77 1.27 -3.80
CA ASN A 14 -12.05 -0.15 -3.55
C ASN A 14 -11.49 -0.62 -2.20
N THR A 15 -10.28 -0.19 -1.83
CA THR A 15 -9.70 -0.50 -0.51
C THR A 15 -10.47 0.19 0.61
N HIS A 16 -10.91 1.43 0.42
CA HIS A 16 -11.73 2.15 1.39
C HIS A 16 -13.06 1.44 1.66
N ASP A 17 -13.78 1.01 0.60
CA ASP A 17 -15.00 0.22 0.74
C ASP A 17 -14.74 -1.13 1.43
N ALA A 18 -13.65 -1.82 1.10
CA ALA A 18 -13.26 -3.07 1.75
C ALA A 18 -12.99 -2.87 3.26
N ILE A 19 -12.27 -1.81 3.63
CA ILE A 19 -11.98 -1.43 5.02
C ILE A 19 -13.30 -1.14 5.77
N ALA A 20 -14.18 -0.32 5.18
CA ALA A 20 -15.46 0.03 5.79
C ALA A 20 -16.34 -1.20 6.07
N ARG A 21 -16.39 -2.16 5.14
CA ARG A 21 -17.20 -3.39 5.27
C ARG A 21 -16.60 -4.42 6.23
N SER A 22 -15.29 -4.42 6.43
CA SER A 22 -14.59 -5.46 7.22
C SER A 22 -14.24 -5.03 8.64
N LYS A 23 -14.20 -3.73 8.94
CA LYS A 23 -13.74 -3.15 10.23
C LYS A 23 -14.31 -3.82 11.48
N ASN A 24 -15.61 -4.13 11.48
CA ASN A 24 -16.32 -4.70 12.64
C ASN A 24 -16.60 -6.20 12.50
N ASN A 25 -15.97 -6.87 11.54
CA ASN A 25 -16.16 -8.29 11.28
C ASN A 25 -14.89 -9.07 11.63
N ALA A 26 -14.89 -9.72 12.80
CA ALA A 26 -13.76 -10.52 13.27
C ALA A 26 -13.35 -11.63 12.28
N ALA A 27 -14.32 -12.20 11.55
CA ALA A 27 -14.04 -13.21 10.52
C ALA A 27 -13.36 -12.64 9.26
N ARG A 28 -13.24 -11.31 9.16
CA ARG A 28 -12.61 -10.57 8.06
C ARG A 28 -11.46 -9.68 8.56
N SER A 29 -10.87 -10.02 9.70
CA SER A 29 -9.76 -9.25 10.28
C SER A 29 -8.53 -9.19 9.36
N ASN A 30 -8.19 -10.28 8.66
CA ASN A 30 -7.04 -10.28 7.76
C ASN A 30 -7.27 -9.41 6.52
N ILE A 31 -8.42 -9.53 5.83
CA ILE A 31 -8.71 -8.65 4.68
C ILE A 31 -8.77 -7.17 5.08
N TYR A 32 -9.29 -6.86 6.28
CA TYR A 32 -9.29 -5.50 6.83
C TYR A 32 -7.87 -4.93 6.89
N ASN A 33 -6.94 -5.67 7.50
CA ASN A 33 -5.57 -5.21 7.66
C ASN A 33 -4.77 -5.23 6.35
N MET A 34 -4.98 -6.23 5.48
CA MET A 34 -4.36 -6.28 4.14
C MET A 34 -4.78 -5.08 3.28
N ALA A 35 -6.07 -4.71 3.32
CA ALA A 35 -6.58 -3.54 2.59
C ALA A 35 -5.96 -2.23 3.10
N ARG A 36 -5.81 -2.06 4.42
CA ARG A 36 -5.11 -0.90 5.03
C ARG A 36 -3.66 -0.80 4.57
N ILE A 37 -2.92 -1.91 4.60
CA ILE A 37 -1.52 -1.95 4.15
C ILE A 37 -1.41 -1.53 2.68
N PHE A 38 -2.28 -2.09 1.82
CA PHE A 38 -2.25 -1.80 0.39
C PHE A 38 -2.68 -0.36 0.07
N GLN A 39 -3.67 0.16 0.79
CA GLN A 39 -4.10 1.55 0.67
C GLN A 39 -2.98 2.52 1.10
N ALA A 40 -2.30 2.24 2.22
CA ALA A 40 -1.17 3.03 2.69
C ALA A 40 -0.03 3.07 1.64
N TYR A 41 0.27 1.93 1.01
CA TYR A 41 1.24 1.87 -0.10
C TYR A 41 0.86 2.79 -1.27
N VAL A 42 -0.41 2.81 -1.67
CA VAL A 42 -0.87 3.69 -2.76
C VAL A 42 -0.82 5.16 -2.36
N PHE A 43 -1.16 5.49 -1.12
CA PHE A 43 -1.01 6.87 -0.64
C PHE A 43 0.45 7.33 -0.60
N MET A 44 1.41 6.43 -0.30
CA MET A 44 2.84 6.75 -0.43
C MET A 44 3.17 7.17 -1.88
N ILE A 45 2.70 6.42 -2.88
CA ILE A 45 2.95 6.73 -4.29
C ILE A 45 2.34 8.09 -4.66
N LEU A 46 1.10 8.35 -4.25
CA LEU A 46 0.41 9.59 -4.60
C LEU A 46 1.06 10.81 -3.95
N THR A 47 1.41 10.75 -2.66
CA THR A 47 2.04 11.90 -2.01
C THR A 47 3.45 12.11 -2.54
N ASP A 48 4.19 11.04 -2.86
CA ASP A 48 5.52 11.17 -3.46
C ASP A 48 5.49 11.86 -4.83
N GLU A 49 4.42 11.69 -5.60
CA GLU A 49 4.25 12.31 -6.92
C GLU A 49 3.69 13.74 -6.84
N TYR A 50 2.71 13.98 -5.96
CA TYR A 50 1.90 15.20 -5.99
C TYR A 50 2.06 16.11 -4.76
N GLY A 51 2.76 15.66 -3.71
CA GLY A 51 2.87 16.37 -2.45
C GLY A 51 1.59 16.24 -1.62
N ASP A 52 0.91 17.36 -1.41
CA ASP A 52 -0.33 17.42 -0.64
C ASP A 52 -1.46 16.75 -1.43
N ILE A 53 -2.24 15.88 -0.77
CA ILE A 53 -3.27 15.07 -1.42
C ILE A 53 -4.47 14.83 -0.48
N PRO A 54 -5.66 14.49 -0.99
CA PRO A 54 -6.76 13.97 -0.19
C PRO A 54 -6.45 12.63 0.48
N TYR A 55 -5.97 12.65 1.73
CA TYR A 55 -5.59 11.44 2.46
C TYR A 55 -6.68 11.00 3.44
N ASN A 56 -6.99 11.81 4.46
CA ASN A 56 -7.96 11.44 5.51
C ASN A 56 -9.36 11.19 4.95
N GLN A 57 -9.73 11.98 3.93
CA GLN A 57 -11.02 11.94 3.26
C GLN A 57 -10.94 11.26 1.88
N GLY A 58 -9.77 10.73 1.52
CA GLY A 58 -9.52 10.06 0.25
C GLY A 58 -10.33 8.77 0.13
N GLY A 59 -11.22 8.72 -0.86
CA GLY A 59 -12.05 7.52 -1.12
C GLY A 59 -13.38 7.48 -0.37
N ALA A 60 -13.67 8.47 0.48
CA ALA A 60 -14.86 8.51 1.33
C ALA A 60 -16.13 9.07 0.63
N GLY A 61 -16.10 9.23 -0.69
CA GLY A 61 -17.19 9.86 -1.44
C GLY A 61 -18.49 9.04 -1.45
N TYR A 62 -18.40 7.71 -1.51
CA TYR A 62 -19.58 6.84 -1.49
C TYR A 62 -19.99 6.46 -0.06
N THR A 63 -19.03 6.10 0.78
CA THR A 63 -19.22 5.63 2.15
C THR A 63 -19.71 6.74 3.09
N ASP A 64 -19.05 7.90 3.07
CA ASP A 64 -19.28 8.99 4.03
C ASP A 64 -19.80 10.28 3.36
N GLN A 65 -20.13 10.22 2.06
CA GLN A 65 -20.65 11.34 1.27
C GLN A 65 -19.72 12.57 1.20
N VAL A 66 -18.40 12.36 1.28
CA VAL A 66 -17.41 13.44 1.15
C VAL A 66 -17.12 13.72 -0.32
N LEU A 67 -17.80 14.73 -0.88
CA LEU A 67 -17.68 15.08 -2.31
C LEU A 67 -16.50 16.02 -2.63
N PHE A 68 -16.04 16.79 -1.64
CA PHE A 68 -14.95 17.76 -1.77
C PHE A 68 -13.90 17.50 -0.70
N PRO A 69 -13.10 16.42 -0.84
CA PRO A 69 -12.14 16.06 0.19
C PRO A 69 -11.01 17.09 0.24
N ALA A 70 -10.65 17.52 1.46
CA ALA A 70 -9.56 18.45 1.68
C ALA A 70 -8.21 17.79 1.38
N TYR A 71 -7.24 18.61 0.97
CA TYR A 71 -5.86 18.17 0.78
C TYR A 71 -5.16 18.18 2.14
N ASP A 72 -4.55 17.05 2.49
CA ASP A 72 -3.70 16.91 3.65
C ASP A 72 -2.25 17.21 3.27
N ALA A 73 -1.51 17.90 4.14
CA ALA A 73 -0.12 18.21 3.90
C ALA A 73 0.74 16.94 3.93
N GLN A 74 1.71 16.80 3.02
CA GLN A 74 2.59 15.63 2.98
C GLN A 74 3.29 15.34 4.32
N GLN A 75 3.68 16.39 5.05
CA GLN A 75 4.29 16.28 6.37
C GLN A 75 3.40 15.57 7.40
N ASP A 76 2.08 15.67 7.26
CA ASP A 76 1.09 15.06 8.15
C ASP A 76 0.66 13.67 7.66
N ILE A 77 0.79 13.42 6.35
CA ILE A 77 0.45 12.14 5.72
C ILE A 77 1.44 11.04 6.14
N TYR A 78 2.74 11.29 6.06
CA TYR A 78 3.76 10.26 6.33
C TYR A 78 3.69 9.66 7.75
N PRO A 79 3.54 10.46 8.82
CA PRO A 79 3.32 9.93 10.17
C PRO A 79 2.08 9.03 10.27
N LYS A 80 0.98 9.39 9.58
CA LYS A 80 -0.24 8.58 9.54
C LYS A 80 -0.05 7.29 8.75
N ILE A 81 0.67 7.31 7.63
CA ILE A 81 1.05 6.10 6.88
C ILE A 81 1.86 5.15 7.76
N ILE A 82 2.82 5.66 8.53
CA ILE A 82 3.63 4.84 9.45
C ILE A 82 2.74 4.21 10.53
N GLN A 83 1.81 4.98 11.10
CA GLN A 83 0.86 4.46 12.08
C GLN A 83 -0.04 3.38 11.46
N GLU A 84 -0.63 3.65 10.30
CA GLU A 84 -1.51 2.72 9.59
C GLU A 84 -0.81 1.40 9.27
N LEU A 85 0.42 1.45 8.75
CA LEU A 85 1.21 0.26 8.48
C LEU A 85 1.54 -0.51 9.77
N THR A 86 1.87 0.19 10.86
CA THR A 86 2.18 -0.43 12.16
C THR A 86 0.96 -1.16 12.72
N ASP A 87 -0.18 -0.48 12.79
CA ASP A 87 -1.42 -1.01 13.36
C ASP A 87 -1.97 -2.16 12.52
N ALA A 88 -1.96 -2.01 11.19
CA ALA A 88 -2.43 -3.05 10.29
C ALA A 88 -1.53 -4.30 10.33
N THR A 89 -0.22 -4.11 10.40
CA THR A 89 0.73 -5.24 10.55
C THR A 89 0.50 -6.00 11.86
N ALA A 90 0.25 -5.29 12.96
CA ALA A 90 -0.05 -5.89 14.25
C ALA A 90 -1.39 -6.64 14.24
N GLY A 91 -2.38 -6.16 13.48
CA GLY A 91 -3.69 -6.79 13.35
C GLY A 91 -3.73 -8.08 12.51
N LEU A 92 -2.70 -8.34 11.69
CA LEU A 92 -2.61 -9.57 10.90
C LEU A 92 -2.38 -10.80 11.78
N SER A 93 -3.19 -11.86 11.59
CA SER A 93 -3.09 -13.10 12.37
C SER A 93 -3.31 -14.36 11.53
N THR A 94 -2.47 -15.38 11.74
CA THR A 94 -2.66 -16.73 11.18
C THR A 94 -3.80 -17.50 11.84
N SER A 95 -4.30 -17.03 12.99
CA SER A 95 -5.47 -17.61 13.66
C SER A 95 -6.81 -17.05 13.14
N ALA A 96 -6.78 -15.99 12.34
CA ALA A 96 -7.95 -15.44 11.68
C ALA A 96 -8.14 -16.10 10.30
N THR A 97 -9.30 -15.87 9.67
CA THR A 97 -9.61 -16.37 8.32
C THR A 97 -8.50 -16.03 7.33
N ILE A 98 -8.01 -17.02 6.59
CA ILE A 98 -7.02 -16.83 5.54
C ILE A 98 -7.72 -16.43 4.24
N GLU A 99 -7.23 -15.35 3.63
CA GLU A 99 -7.81 -14.78 2.41
C GLU A 99 -7.18 -15.43 1.18
N THR A 100 -7.71 -16.57 0.75
CA THR A 100 -7.18 -17.37 -0.37
C THR A 100 -7.33 -16.71 -1.74
N GLY A 101 -8.19 -15.69 -1.86
CA GLY A 101 -8.36 -14.89 -3.08
C GLY A 101 -7.27 -13.85 -3.31
N ASP A 102 -6.29 -13.74 -2.41
CA ASP A 102 -5.17 -12.82 -2.52
C ASP A 102 -4.22 -13.20 -3.68
N VAL A 103 -4.09 -12.30 -4.65
CA VAL A 103 -3.23 -12.48 -5.83
C VAL A 103 -1.74 -12.17 -5.56
N LEU A 104 -1.40 -11.53 -4.44
CA LEU A 104 -0.04 -11.13 -4.10
C LEU A 104 0.71 -12.26 -3.39
N TYR A 105 0.12 -12.80 -2.32
CA TYR A 105 0.76 -13.80 -1.46
C TYR A 105 -0.11 -15.03 -1.19
N ALA A 106 -1.24 -15.21 -1.89
CA ALA A 106 -2.17 -16.32 -1.68
C ALA A 106 -2.64 -16.46 -0.22
N GLY A 107 -2.72 -15.34 0.50
CA GLY A 107 -3.15 -15.30 1.91
C GLY A 107 -2.04 -15.60 2.92
N ASP A 108 -0.78 -15.72 2.50
CA ASP A 108 0.36 -15.91 3.41
C ASP A 108 0.57 -14.67 4.29
N VAL A 109 0.07 -14.77 5.53
CA VAL A 109 0.10 -13.70 6.53
C VAL A 109 1.54 -13.32 6.90
N ALA A 110 2.48 -14.27 6.91
CA ALA A 110 3.87 -13.98 7.26
C ALA A 110 4.53 -13.11 6.18
N LYS A 111 4.24 -13.39 4.90
CA LYS A 111 4.72 -12.54 3.79
C LYS A 111 4.07 -11.16 3.79
N TRP A 112 2.78 -11.06 4.11
CA TRP A 112 2.12 -9.77 4.28
C TRP A 112 2.76 -8.92 5.40
N LYS A 113 3.12 -9.53 6.53
CA LYS A 113 3.86 -8.84 7.60
C LYS A 113 5.22 -8.34 7.13
N LYS A 114 6.00 -9.18 6.44
CA LYS A 114 7.30 -8.76 5.86
C LYS A 114 7.13 -7.62 4.88
N PHE A 115 6.10 -7.66 4.03
CA PHE A 115 5.81 -6.60 3.07
C PHE A 115 5.49 -5.28 3.77
N ALA A 116 4.59 -5.29 4.75
CA ALA A 116 4.23 -4.10 5.50
C ALA A 116 5.40 -3.51 6.29
N ASN A 117 6.22 -4.35 6.94
CA ASN A 117 7.46 -3.92 7.57
C ASN A 117 8.47 -3.33 6.57
N SER A 118 8.53 -3.86 5.35
CA SER A 118 9.40 -3.30 4.30
C SER A 118 8.88 -1.95 3.78
N LEU A 119 7.56 -1.74 3.80
CA LEU A 119 6.96 -0.42 3.54
C LEU A 119 7.26 0.56 4.68
N LEU A 120 7.23 0.12 5.95
CA LEU A 120 7.66 0.93 7.09
C LEU A 120 9.12 1.37 6.95
N LEU A 121 10.00 0.45 6.57
CA LEU A 121 11.40 0.76 6.25
C LEU A 121 11.50 1.83 5.15
N ARG A 122 10.75 1.66 4.05
CA ARG A 122 10.71 2.64 2.93
C ARG A 122 10.21 4.01 3.40
N ALA A 123 9.12 4.06 4.16
CA ALA A 123 8.54 5.29 4.68
C ALA A 123 9.49 5.99 5.66
N GLY A 124 10.10 5.24 6.59
CA GLY A 124 11.10 5.77 7.52
C GLY A 124 12.31 6.35 6.79
N MET A 125 12.83 5.67 5.76
CA MET A 125 13.95 6.19 4.97
C MET A 125 13.59 7.46 4.18
N ARG A 126 12.35 7.61 3.72
CA ARG A 126 11.88 8.86 3.09
C ARG A 126 12.00 10.05 4.03
N LEU A 127 11.77 9.85 5.32
CA LEU A 127 11.85 10.90 6.34
C LEU A 127 13.28 11.26 6.76
N SER A 128 14.30 10.50 6.34
CA SER A 128 15.68 10.59 6.88
C SER A 128 16.33 11.98 6.83
N LYS A 129 15.89 12.87 5.94
CA LYS A 129 16.42 14.24 5.80
C LYS A 129 15.53 15.33 6.40
N VAL A 130 14.26 15.03 6.70
CA VAL A 130 13.29 15.99 7.24
C VAL A 130 12.99 15.74 8.72
N ASP A 131 13.00 14.48 9.15
CA ASP A 131 12.83 14.05 10.53
C ASP A 131 13.69 12.81 10.81
N ALA A 132 14.96 13.05 11.14
CA ALA A 132 15.94 11.98 11.36
C ALA A 132 15.59 11.10 12.58
N ALA A 133 14.96 11.66 13.62
CA ALA A 133 14.59 10.92 14.82
C ALA A 133 13.43 9.94 14.54
N LYS A 134 12.39 10.39 13.84
CA LYS A 134 11.30 9.52 13.42
C LYS A 134 11.77 8.48 12.40
N ALA A 135 12.64 8.86 11.48
CA ALA A 135 13.26 7.93 10.53
C ALA A 135 14.00 6.81 11.26
N GLN A 136 14.91 7.14 12.18
CA GLN A 136 15.71 6.16 12.91
C GLN A 136 14.84 5.18 13.72
N SER A 137 13.86 5.71 14.47
CA SER A 137 12.96 4.87 15.27
C SER A 137 12.10 3.94 14.39
N THR A 138 11.54 4.46 13.30
CA THR A 138 10.69 3.68 12.37
C THR A 138 11.50 2.58 11.67
N VAL A 139 12.68 2.92 11.15
CA VAL A 139 13.56 1.96 10.45
C VAL A 139 14.03 0.86 11.40
N SER A 140 14.44 1.21 12.61
CA SER A 140 14.90 0.22 13.60
C SER A 140 13.79 -0.75 13.99
N ALA A 141 12.57 -0.24 14.21
CA ALA A 141 11.41 -1.07 14.52
C ALA A 141 11.03 -2.00 13.35
N ALA A 142 11.02 -1.47 12.12
CA ALA A 142 10.71 -2.24 10.92
C ALA A 142 11.69 -3.41 10.70
N VAL A 143 12.99 -3.15 10.83
CA VAL A 143 14.03 -4.18 10.68
C VAL A 143 13.91 -5.23 11.79
N ALA A 144 13.70 -4.82 13.03
CA ALA A 144 13.51 -5.74 14.16
C ALA A 144 12.26 -6.63 14.01
N ALA A 145 11.18 -6.09 13.43
CA ALA A 145 9.95 -6.83 13.17
C ALA A 145 10.05 -7.80 11.98
N GLY A 146 11.13 -7.73 11.19
CA GLY A 146 11.40 -8.60 10.05
C GLY A 146 10.87 -8.03 8.73
N VAL A 147 11.80 -7.69 7.84
CA VAL A 147 11.53 -7.19 6.48
C VAL A 147 11.72 -8.29 5.43
N ILE A 148 11.48 -7.98 4.16
CA ILE A 148 11.81 -8.85 3.03
C ILE A 148 13.34 -8.99 2.94
N THR A 149 13.84 -10.22 3.06
CA THR A 149 15.28 -10.54 3.03
C THR A 149 15.66 -11.52 1.91
N SER A 150 14.68 -12.07 1.20
CA SER A 150 14.90 -13.03 0.12
C SER A 150 13.95 -12.78 -1.06
N ASN A 151 14.36 -13.21 -2.26
CA ASN A 151 13.53 -13.08 -3.46
C ASN A 151 12.19 -13.83 -3.37
N ALA A 152 12.11 -14.87 -2.53
CA ALA A 152 10.88 -15.64 -2.32
C ALA A 152 9.79 -14.86 -1.58
N ASP A 153 10.16 -13.76 -0.92
CA ASP A 153 9.27 -12.86 -0.18
C ASP A 153 8.88 -11.61 -1.00
N ASN A 154 9.39 -11.46 -2.24
CA ASN A 154 9.12 -10.31 -3.08
C ASN A 154 7.61 -10.10 -3.28
N ALA A 155 7.16 -8.85 -3.16
CA ALA A 155 5.81 -8.44 -3.52
C ALA A 155 5.75 -8.20 -5.04
N TYR A 156 5.15 -9.13 -5.79
CA TYR A 156 4.90 -8.96 -7.22
C TYR A 156 3.54 -9.53 -7.58
N ILE A 157 2.84 -8.82 -8.47
CA ILE A 157 1.58 -9.31 -9.06
C ILE A 157 1.94 -10.25 -10.20
N ARG A 158 1.46 -11.49 -10.13
CA ARG A 158 1.58 -12.44 -11.24
C ARG A 158 0.55 -12.08 -12.30
N HIS A 159 1.03 -11.98 -13.52
CA HIS A 159 0.19 -11.81 -14.69
C HIS A 159 0.12 -13.12 -15.47
N ASP A 160 -0.96 -13.30 -16.24
CA ASP A 160 -1.06 -14.39 -17.19
C ASP A 160 -0.26 -14.08 -18.46
N ALA A 161 -0.21 -15.03 -19.40
CA ALA A 161 0.51 -14.88 -20.66
C ALA A 161 -0.12 -13.84 -21.61
N ASN A 162 -1.36 -13.39 -21.34
CA ASN A 162 -2.09 -12.45 -22.20
C ASN A 162 -1.82 -10.99 -21.80
N PHE A 163 -1.27 -10.78 -20.61
CA PHE A 163 -1.00 -9.45 -20.11
C PHE A 163 0.17 -8.79 -20.87
N THR A 164 -0.10 -7.64 -21.50
CA THR A 164 0.91 -6.82 -22.17
C THR A 164 1.26 -5.60 -21.31
N GLN A 165 2.48 -5.54 -20.76
CA GLN A 165 2.95 -4.34 -20.05
C GLN A 165 3.05 -3.17 -21.04
N PRO A 166 2.35 -2.04 -20.84
CA PRO A 166 2.42 -0.91 -21.75
C PRO A 166 3.85 -0.36 -21.89
N ILE A 167 4.61 -0.33 -20.80
CA ILE A 167 6.02 0.09 -20.79
C ILE A 167 6.92 -0.91 -21.50
N GLY A 168 6.70 -2.22 -21.29
CA GLY A 168 7.42 -3.27 -22.00
C GLY A 168 7.16 -3.24 -23.51
N SER A 169 5.91 -2.94 -23.90
CA SER A 169 5.53 -2.75 -25.31
C SER A 169 6.25 -1.55 -25.93
N THR A 170 6.38 -0.43 -25.22
CA THR A 170 7.12 0.74 -25.73
C THR A 170 8.64 0.55 -25.77
N LEU A 171 9.21 -0.18 -24.81
CA LEU A 171 10.66 -0.47 -24.76
C LEU A 171 11.04 -1.52 -25.80
N ASN A 172 10.23 -2.57 -25.97
CA ASN A 172 10.49 -3.61 -26.97
C ASN A 172 10.09 -3.18 -28.39
N GLY A 173 9.17 -2.22 -28.52
CA GLY A 173 8.63 -1.77 -29.82
C GLY A 173 9.42 -0.67 -30.52
N SER A 174 10.41 -0.04 -29.87
CA SER A 174 11.15 1.09 -30.46
C SER A 174 12.53 0.74 -31.03
N GLU A 175 13.11 -0.41 -30.68
CA GLU A 175 14.43 -0.83 -31.21
C GLU A 175 14.41 -2.16 -31.98
N ALA A 176 13.47 -3.08 -31.71
CA ALA A 176 13.41 -4.37 -32.39
C ALA A 176 12.93 -4.29 -33.86
N ALA A 177 12.36 -3.16 -34.29
CA ALA A 177 11.93 -2.92 -35.66
C ALA A 177 12.98 -2.19 -36.52
N ASN A 178 14.15 -1.88 -35.95
CA ASN A 178 15.22 -1.10 -36.60
C ASN A 178 16.46 -1.93 -36.97
N PHE A 179 16.37 -3.27 -36.95
CA PHE A 179 17.38 -4.18 -37.49
C PHE A 179 16.73 -5.27 -38.35
#